data_AF-A0A7W0N8N5-F1
#
_entry.id   AF-A0A7W0N8N5-F1
#
_cell.length_a   1.000
_cell.length_b   1.000
_cell.length_c   1.000
_cell.angle_alpha   90.00
_cell.angle_beta   90.00
_cell.angle_gamma   90.00
#
_symmetry.space_group_name_H-M   'P 1'
#
loop_
_entity.id
_entity.type
_entity.pdbx_description
1 polymer ?
#
loop_
_entity_poly.entity_id
_entity_poly.type
_entity_poly.pdbx_seq_one_letter_code
_entity_poly.pdbx_strand_id
1 'polypeptide(L)'
;MSNVQCSMKLRWRFGILAGLVLLVCGTYPQLKIWHLRGAEWQGAYAYNDIDEVAYASYLRALVDGRARRNDPYTGRDDTAENPQPESLFSIQFAAPYTVAIPARILGASTSTAMWVSGGFAAFLAGLALFWLIGKLTENSLLAMAGALIVVCGGALAAGEGAIGEILGAGSEGSSYPYFPGLRRYVPAIPFPVFFVLCGCVWSLVSSEDLKKRIIFCVLASFCFAFLVFSYFYIWTTAAAWLICVVLVWLAVRPLDWLKDFKAFVALAFACLVPLLFYAVMLQNRSQTLDDVQLLVLTRKPDLLRVPELISFAVIAMLILAISLKVIELKNRSTLFAFSFALVPIVVFNQQILTGRSLQPIHYQVFIGNYVAALALVVTLGILLRELIEKNPKISKVLITSVILTAAIWGIVECHYTVRVLDEANIERDEAMPVAKHLEELSKTDFSASENNRAVVLAYNMIQGDDLPTVAPQSVLWARHQHVFAGLTWQESKVRYYQYLYYLDLDEKWLANSMKNGDFVSMIALFGWGRHTNRLSSEYKPLTYSEIDEEARRFGEYRKNFSSAQATEPRISYVVVPSKEQPDFTNLDFWYQRGAAEIYGKYTLYKVTLKTAGS
;
A
#
# COMPACT_ATOMS: atom_id res chain seq x y z
N MET A 1 -28.79 15.71 -39.61
CA MET A 1 -27.43 16.07 -40.04
C MET A 1 -26.45 15.32 -39.14
N SER A 2 -25.85 14.24 -39.64
CA SER A 2 -24.88 13.43 -38.91
C SER A 2 -23.53 14.15 -38.90
N ASN A 3 -23.24 14.90 -37.83
CA ASN A 3 -21.87 15.34 -37.57
C ASN A 3 -21.03 14.09 -37.32
N VAL A 4 -20.26 13.68 -38.33
CA VAL A 4 -19.16 12.73 -38.16
C VAL A 4 -18.16 13.42 -37.24
N GLN A 5 -18.29 13.18 -35.94
CA GLN A 5 -17.38 13.69 -34.93
C GLN A 5 -16.03 13.03 -35.19
N CYS A 6 -15.15 13.75 -35.89
CA CYS A 6 -13.80 13.33 -36.16
C CYS A 6 -13.10 13.14 -34.81
N SER A 7 -12.98 11.88 -34.38
CA SER A 7 -12.36 11.51 -33.10
C SER A 7 -10.96 12.13 -33.03
N MET A 8 -10.79 13.17 -32.20
CA MET A 8 -9.48 13.82 -32.05
C MET A 8 -8.41 12.80 -31.65
N LYS A 9 -7.27 12.84 -32.35
CA LYS A 9 -6.13 11.96 -32.07
C LYS A 9 -5.30 12.56 -30.94
N LEU A 10 -5.23 11.86 -29.80
CA LEU A 10 -4.40 12.28 -28.67
C LEU A 10 -2.92 12.34 -29.05
N ARG A 11 -2.24 13.41 -28.62
CA ARG A 11 -0.80 13.61 -28.83
C ARG A 11 -0.02 12.96 -27.69
N TRP A 12 0.30 11.68 -27.83
CA TRP A 12 0.94 10.85 -26.81
C TRP A 12 2.24 11.39 -26.21
N ARG A 13 2.98 12.26 -26.92
CA ARG A 13 4.16 12.94 -26.36
C ARG A 13 3.88 13.65 -25.04
N PHE A 14 2.66 14.18 -24.85
CA PHE A 14 2.27 14.84 -23.60
C PHE A 14 1.98 13.82 -22.49
N GLY A 15 1.40 12.67 -22.82
CA GLY A 15 1.26 11.56 -21.89
C GLY A 15 2.63 11.01 -21.46
N ILE A 16 3.56 10.84 -22.40
CA ILE A 16 4.94 10.42 -22.09
C ILE A 16 5.61 11.44 -21.16
N LEU A 17 5.46 12.74 -21.41
CA LEU A 17 6.04 13.77 -20.54
C LEU A 17 5.43 13.75 -19.13
N ALA A 18 4.11 13.60 -18.99
CA ALA A 18 3.48 13.41 -17.68
C ALA A 18 4.02 12.16 -16.98
N GLY A 19 4.10 11.04 -17.70
CA GLY A 19 4.67 9.80 -17.20
C GLY A 19 6.11 9.96 -16.72
N LEU A 20 6.96 10.70 -17.46
CA LEU A 20 8.35 10.94 -17.08
C LEU A 20 8.46 11.78 -15.79
N VAL A 21 7.64 12.82 -15.65
CA VAL A 21 7.59 13.61 -14.41
C VAL A 21 7.20 12.72 -13.23
N LEU A 22 6.16 11.88 -13.39
CA LEU A 22 5.73 10.97 -12.34
C LEU A 22 6.73 9.85 -12.07
N LEU A 23 7.48 9.38 -13.08
CA LEU A 23 8.59 8.45 -12.91
C LEU A 23 9.64 9.05 -11.98
N VAL A 24 10.03 10.31 -12.22
CA VAL A 24 10.97 11.02 -11.35
C VAL A 24 10.44 11.08 -9.91
N CYS A 25 9.18 11.46 -9.70
CA CYS A 25 8.54 11.42 -8.38
C CYS A 25 8.52 10.00 -7.75
N GLY A 26 8.23 8.98 -8.57
CA GLY A 26 8.21 7.57 -8.19
C GLY A 26 9.58 7.05 -7.74
N THR A 27 10.66 7.53 -8.36
CA THR A 27 12.05 7.16 -8.04
C THR A 27 12.73 8.08 -7.03
N TYR A 28 12.15 9.26 -6.75
CA TYR A 28 12.74 10.28 -5.87
C TYR A 28 13.24 9.74 -4.52
N PRO A 29 12.49 8.89 -3.80
CA PRO A 29 12.99 8.33 -2.54
C PRO A 29 14.32 7.59 -2.69
N GLN A 30 14.49 6.85 -3.79
CA GLN A 30 15.72 6.11 -4.08
C GLN A 30 16.87 7.06 -4.45
N LEU A 31 16.58 8.11 -5.23
CA LEU A 31 17.57 9.14 -5.53
C LEU A 31 18.06 9.84 -4.26
N LYS A 32 17.15 10.04 -3.30
CA LYS A 32 17.48 10.67 -2.03
C LYS A 32 18.36 9.79 -1.15
N ILE A 33 18.07 8.49 -1.00
CA ILE A 33 18.95 7.61 -0.21
C ILE A 33 20.34 7.47 -0.87
N TRP A 34 20.43 7.42 -2.20
CA TRP A 34 21.71 7.46 -2.89
C TRP A 34 22.48 8.75 -2.63
N HIS A 35 21.79 9.89 -2.56
CA HIS A 35 22.42 11.15 -2.19
C HIS A 35 22.90 11.16 -0.73
N LEU A 36 22.08 10.68 0.21
CA LEU A 36 22.39 10.66 1.64
C LEU A 36 23.54 9.71 1.98
N ARG A 37 23.60 8.53 1.34
CA ARG A 37 24.62 7.50 1.59
C ARG A 37 25.86 7.67 0.70
N GLY A 38 25.71 8.25 -0.49
CA GLY A 38 26.81 8.44 -1.44
C GLY A 38 27.56 7.14 -1.73
N ALA A 39 28.87 7.16 -1.55
CA ALA A 39 29.74 5.99 -1.74
C ALA A 39 29.55 4.90 -0.66
N GLU A 40 28.89 5.21 0.46
CA GLU A 40 28.64 4.26 1.55
C GLU A 40 27.33 3.47 1.38
N TRP A 41 26.62 3.67 0.27
CA TRP A 41 25.37 2.94 -0.01
C TRP A 41 25.63 1.44 -0.16
N GLN A 42 24.92 0.62 0.63
CA GLN A 42 25.14 -0.83 0.72
C GLN A 42 24.12 -1.66 -0.07
N GLY A 43 23.14 -1.01 -0.72
CA GLY A 43 22.19 -1.68 -1.61
C GLY A 43 20.76 -1.75 -1.11
N ALA A 44 20.41 -1.07 -0.01
CA ALA A 44 19.02 -0.98 0.42
C ALA A 44 18.21 -0.09 -0.53
N TYR A 45 16.90 -0.35 -0.59
CA TYR A 45 15.98 0.56 -1.23
C TYR A 45 15.37 1.53 -0.21
N ALA A 46 14.93 2.70 -0.67
CA ALA A 46 14.27 3.66 0.19
C ALA A 46 12.80 3.29 0.43
N TYR A 47 12.45 3.09 1.70
CA TYR A 47 11.08 2.92 2.17
C TYR A 47 10.35 4.25 2.21
N ASN A 48 9.07 4.18 1.86
CA ASN A 48 8.17 5.34 1.83
C ASN A 48 7.03 5.25 2.84
N ASP A 49 6.86 4.09 3.46
CA ASP A 49 5.83 3.80 4.43
C ASP A 49 6.29 2.62 5.27
N ILE A 50 5.82 2.54 6.52
CA ILE A 50 6.28 1.52 7.46
C ILE A 50 5.85 0.11 7.07
N ASP A 51 4.71 -0.04 6.38
CA ASP A 51 4.19 -1.35 5.99
C ASP A 51 4.91 -1.93 4.76
N GLU A 52 5.67 -1.11 4.00
CA GLU A 52 6.39 -1.57 2.80
C GLU A 52 7.35 -2.72 3.12
N VAL A 53 7.84 -2.81 4.36
CA VAL A 53 8.70 -3.89 4.85
C VAL A 53 8.02 -5.25 4.74
N ALA A 54 6.76 -5.36 5.17
CA ALA A 54 6.00 -6.61 5.06
C ALA A 54 5.80 -7.02 3.59
N TYR A 55 5.49 -6.06 2.72
CA TYR A 55 5.34 -6.31 1.28
C TYR A 55 6.65 -6.72 0.61
N ALA A 56 7.78 -6.14 1.01
CA ALA A 56 9.10 -6.51 0.52
C ALA A 56 9.53 -7.89 0.99
N SER A 57 9.27 -8.25 2.24
CA SER A 57 9.53 -9.59 2.78
C SER A 57 8.75 -10.66 2.02
N TYR A 58 7.46 -10.42 1.76
CA TYR A 58 6.65 -11.31 0.94
C TYR A 58 7.14 -11.37 -0.51
N LEU A 59 7.51 -10.23 -1.11
CA LEU A 59 8.07 -10.19 -2.45
C LEU A 59 9.39 -10.96 -2.54
N ARG A 60 10.28 -10.81 -1.54
CA ARG A 60 11.54 -11.55 -1.46
C ARG A 60 11.30 -13.05 -1.46
N ALA A 61 10.41 -13.52 -0.59
CA ALA A 61 10.03 -14.93 -0.53
C ALA A 61 9.51 -15.43 -1.89
N LEU A 62 8.70 -14.64 -2.58
CA LEU A 62 8.27 -14.95 -3.93
C LEU A 62 9.42 -14.91 -4.94
N VAL A 63 10.38 -13.99 -4.88
CA VAL A 63 11.55 -13.99 -5.76
C VAL A 63 12.36 -15.27 -5.57
N ASP A 64 12.52 -15.73 -4.33
CA ASP A 64 13.26 -16.94 -3.95
C ASP A 64 12.58 -18.25 -4.35
N GLY A 65 11.35 -18.23 -4.86
CA GLY A 65 10.65 -19.45 -5.27
C GLY A 65 9.75 -20.06 -4.21
N ARG A 66 9.55 -19.39 -3.08
CA ARG A 66 8.65 -19.87 -2.01
C ARG A 66 7.19 -19.88 -2.47
N ALA A 67 6.36 -20.68 -1.80
CA ALA A 67 4.95 -20.83 -2.12
C ALA A 67 4.19 -19.50 -2.05
N ARG A 68 3.06 -19.36 -2.76
CA ARG A 68 2.18 -18.18 -2.66
C ARG A 68 1.72 -17.92 -1.22
N ARG A 69 1.33 -18.99 -0.52
CA ARG A 69 1.00 -18.95 0.89
C ARG A 69 2.28 -19.20 1.69
N ASN A 70 3.08 -18.14 1.86
CA ASN A 70 4.30 -18.18 2.65
C ASN A 70 4.21 -17.24 3.86
N ASP A 71 5.07 -17.50 4.83
CA ASP A 71 5.35 -16.60 5.93
C ASP A 71 6.87 -16.34 6.00
N PRO A 72 7.34 -15.18 5.53
CA PRO A 72 8.76 -14.87 5.50
C PRO A 72 9.34 -14.64 6.91
N TYR A 73 8.51 -14.24 7.89
CA TYR A 73 8.97 -13.95 9.25
C TYR A 73 9.14 -15.21 10.10
N THR A 74 8.38 -16.27 9.82
CA THR A 74 8.48 -17.54 10.57
C THR A 74 9.10 -18.70 9.82
N GLY A 75 9.23 -18.59 8.50
CA GLY A 75 9.65 -19.71 7.65
C GLY A 75 8.57 -20.77 7.43
N ARG A 76 7.32 -20.52 7.86
CA ARG A 76 6.20 -21.46 7.73
C ARG A 76 5.53 -21.31 6.37
N ASP A 77 6.00 -22.09 5.41
CA ASP A 77 5.43 -22.13 4.06
C ASP A 77 4.35 -23.19 3.91
N ASP A 78 3.43 -22.94 2.98
CA ASP A 78 2.42 -23.88 2.54
C ASP A 78 3.06 -25.09 1.85
N THR A 79 2.74 -26.26 2.38
CA THR A 79 3.18 -27.57 1.88
C THR A 79 2.00 -28.54 1.94
N ALA A 80 2.10 -29.70 1.27
CA ALA A 80 1.05 -30.70 1.32
C ALA A 80 0.85 -31.24 2.76
N GLU A 81 1.93 -31.31 3.53
CA GLU A 81 1.97 -31.78 4.91
C GLU A 81 1.54 -30.71 5.92
N ASN A 82 1.84 -29.43 5.64
CA ASN A 82 1.51 -28.30 6.50
C ASN A 82 0.82 -27.19 5.67
N PRO A 83 -0.46 -27.35 5.32
CA PRO A 83 -1.18 -26.35 4.56
C PRO A 83 -1.34 -25.06 5.37
N GLN A 84 -1.12 -23.92 4.73
CA GLN A 84 -1.32 -22.60 5.35
C GLN A 84 -2.68 -22.01 4.96
N PRO A 85 -3.36 -21.27 5.86
CA PRO A 85 -4.50 -20.47 5.48
C PRO A 85 -4.09 -19.28 4.61
N GLU A 86 -5.08 -18.59 4.05
CA GLU A 86 -4.87 -17.39 3.25
C GLU A 86 -4.55 -16.18 4.15
N SER A 87 -3.41 -15.53 3.92
CA SER A 87 -3.10 -14.19 4.43
C SER A 87 -3.56 -13.10 3.46
N LEU A 88 -3.59 -11.85 3.92
CA LEU A 88 -3.86 -10.67 3.08
C LEU A 88 -2.98 -10.65 1.82
N PHE A 89 -1.68 -10.96 1.98
CA PHE A 89 -0.69 -10.97 0.91
C PHE A 89 -0.91 -12.11 -0.08
N SER A 90 -1.25 -13.30 0.43
CA SER A 90 -1.49 -14.45 -0.43
C SER A 90 -2.76 -14.29 -1.28
N ILE A 91 -3.82 -13.65 -0.77
CA ILE A 91 -5.01 -13.33 -1.56
C ILE A 91 -4.69 -12.27 -2.62
N GLN A 92 -3.88 -11.27 -2.25
CA GLN A 92 -3.49 -10.15 -3.11
C GLN A 92 -2.23 -10.46 -3.95
N PHE A 93 -2.19 -11.65 -4.57
CA PHE A 93 -0.98 -12.16 -5.21
C PHE A 93 -0.62 -11.55 -6.58
N ALA A 94 -1.56 -10.95 -7.30
CA ALA A 94 -1.34 -10.54 -8.70
C ALA A 94 -0.30 -9.42 -8.84
N ALA A 95 -0.39 -8.36 -8.02
CA ALA A 95 0.60 -7.29 -8.00
C ALA A 95 2.02 -7.78 -7.59
N PRO A 96 2.19 -8.56 -6.50
CA PRO A 96 3.50 -9.12 -6.15
C PRO A 96 4.10 -9.99 -7.26
N TYR A 97 3.32 -10.90 -7.87
CA TYR A 97 3.85 -11.77 -8.94
C TYR A 97 4.23 -10.98 -10.20
N THR A 98 3.56 -9.86 -10.46
CA THR A 98 3.94 -8.95 -11.57
C THR A 98 5.35 -8.38 -11.37
N VAL A 99 5.81 -8.27 -10.13
CA VAL A 99 7.15 -7.80 -9.77
C VAL A 99 8.13 -8.97 -9.57
N ALA A 100 7.71 -10.03 -8.87
CA ALA A 100 8.55 -11.16 -8.48
C ALA A 100 9.05 -11.98 -9.67
N ILE A 101 8.18 -12.26 -10.65
CA ILE A 101 8.52 -13.11 -11.80
C ILE A 101 9.61 -12.45 -12.66
N PRO A 102 9.48 -11.19 -13.09
CA PRO A 102 10.57 -10.51 -13.79
C PRO A 102 11.85 -10.41 -12.95
N ALA A 103 11.74 -10.11 -11.65
CA ALA A 103 12.91 -10.01 -10.78
C ALA A 103 13.68 -11.33 -10.70
N ARG A 104 12.97 -12.46 -10.55
CA ARG A 104 13.57 -13.80 -10.55
C ARG A 104 14.23 -14.14 -11.89
N ILE A 105 13.54 -13.88 -13.02
CA ILE A 105 14.07 -14.16 -14.37
C ILE A 105 15.35 -13.35 -14.65
N LEU A 106 15.39 -12.10 -14.19
CA LEU A 106 16.51 -11.18 -14.41
C LEU A 106 17.61 -11.28 -13.35
N GLY A 107 17.44 -12.09 -12.30
CA GLY A 107 18.35 -12.13 -11.16
C GLY A 107 18.43 -10.81 -10.39
N ALA A 108 17.38 -9.99 -10.44
CA ALA A 108 17.32 -8.71 -9.73
C ALA A 108 16.99 -8.94 -8.25
N SER A 109 17.67 -8.21 -7.37
CA SER A 109 17.34 -8.22 -5.94
C SER A 109 15.96 -7.62 -5.67
N THR A 110 15.33 -8.03 -4.56
CA THR A 110 14.08 -7.43 -4.08
C THR A 110 14.19 -5.92 -3.95
N SER A 111 15.30 -5.42 -3.39
CA SER A 111 15.57 -3.98 -3.28
C SER A 111 15.48 -3.28 -4.64
N THR A 112 16.11 -3.84 -5.68
CA THR A 112 16.04 -3.29 -7.04
C THR A 112 14.61 -3.35 -7.59
N ALA A 113 13.94 -4.49 -7.43
CA ALA A 113 12.58 -4.69 -7.92
C ALA A 113 11.58 -3.71 -7.29
N MET A 114 11.71 -3.41 -5.99
CA MET A 114 10.82 -2.48 -5.27
C MET A 114 10.85 -1.06 -5.85
N TRP A 115 12.03 -0.45 -6.01
CA TRP A 115 12.08 0.94 -6.49
C TRP A 115 11.84 1.07 -8.00
N VAL A 116 12.30 0.09 -8.80
CA VAL A 116 12.07 0.07 -10.25
C VAL A 116 10.59 -0.09 -10.56
N SER A 117 9.91 -1.02 -9.88
CA SER A 117 8.47 -1.25 -10.08
C SER A 117 7.65 -0.01 -9.69
N GLY A 118 8.03 0.69 -8.61
CA GLY A 118 7.41 1.98 -8.22
C GLY A 118 7.55 3.06 -9.31
N GLY A 119 8.76 3.27 -9.83
CA GLY A 119 8.99 4.24 -10.91
C GLY A 119 8.22 3.89 -12.19
N PHE A 120 8.20 2.61 -12.57
CA PHE A 120 7.47 2.13 -13.74
C PHE A 120 5.95 2.28 -13.57
N ALA A 121 5.43 1.94 -12.40
CA ALA A 121 4.01 2.11 -12.07
C ALA A 121 3.57 3.57 -12.13
N ALA A 122 4.38 4.49 -11.61
CA ALA A 122 4.12 5.94 -11.67
C ALA A 122 4.06 6.45 -13.13
N PHE A 123 4.98 5.98 -13.97
CA PHE A 123 4.96 6.28 -15.41
C PHE A 123 3.66 5.78 -16.07
N LEU A 124 3.28 4.53 -15.82
CA LEU A 124 2.06 3.94 -16.35
C LEU A 124 0.80 4.66 -15.85
N ALA A 125 0.77 5.12 -14.60
CA ALA A 125 -0.34 5.87 -14.04
C ALA A 125 -0.53 7.20 -14.79
N GLY A 126 0.57 7.90 -15.09
CA GLY A 126 0.55 9.09 -15.94
C GLY A 126 -0.03 8.84 -17.33
N LEU A 127 0.35 7.74 -17.97
CA LEU A 127 -0.19 7.35 -19.28
C LEU A 127 -1.68 6.98 -19.22
N ALA A 128 -2.08 6.21 -18.22
CA ALA A 128 -3.47 5.76 -18.06
C ALA A 128 -4.41 6.95 -17.79
N LEU A 129 -4.01 7.86 -16.90
CA LEU A 129 -4.75 9.09 -16.62
C LEU A 129 -4.79 10.01 -17.83
N PHE A 130 -3.67 10.22 -18.52
CA PHE A 130 -3.63 11.01 -19.76
C PHE A 130 -4.61 10.46 -20.81
N TRP A 131 -4.64 9.14 -20.98
CA TRP A 131 -5.55 8.49 -21.91
C TRP A 131 -7.02 8.69 -21.51
N LEU A 132 -7.36 8.40 -20.25
CA LEU A 132 -8.72 8.54 -19.72
C LEU A 132 -9.22 9.99 -19.80
N ILE A 133 -8.47 10.94 -19.25
CA ILE A 133 -8.83 12.36 -19.23
C ILE A 133 -8.88 12.90 -20.66
N GLY A 134 -7.92 12.53 -21.51
CA GLY A 134 -7.90 12.93 -22.91
C GLY A 134 -9.09 12.40 -23.69
N LYS A 135 -9.60 11.22 -23.37
CA LYS A 135 -10.82 10.66 -23.97
C LYS A 135 -12.09 11.37 -23.52
N LEU A 136 -12.15 11.84 -22.28
CA LEU A 136 -13.33 12.52 -21.72
C LEU A 136 -13.39 14.00 -22.09
N THR A 137 -12.23 14.66 -22.17
CA THR A 137 -12.10 16.11 -22.40
C THR A 137 -11.72 16.46 -23.84
N GLU A 138 -11.32 15.46 -24.63
CA GLU A 138 -10.83 15.59 -26.01
C GLU A 138 -9.59 16.51 -26.16
N ASN A 139 -8.90 16.88 -25.08
CA ASN A 139 -7.77 17.81 -25.14
C ASN A 139 -6.49 17.23 -24.54
N SER A 140 -5.43 17.11 -25.34
CA SER A 140 -4.18 16.49 -24.88
C SER A 140 -3.39 17.33 -23.86
N LEU A 141 -3.45 18.67 -23.92
CA LEU A 141 -2.75 19.50 -22.93
C LEU A 141 -3.45 19.45 -21.59
N LEU A 142 -4.79 19.54 -21.61
CA LEU A 142 -5.61 19.37 -20.42
C LEU A 142 -5.47 17.98 -19.82
N ALA A 143 -5.36 16.94 -20.64
CA ALA A 143 -5.11 15.58 -20.18
C ALA A 143 -3.76 15.42 -19.47
N MET A 144 -2.72 16.07 -19.98
CA MET A 144 -1.41 16.10 -19.32
C MET A 144 -1.47 16.85 -17.98
N ALA A 145 -2.07 18.04 -17.97
CA ALA A 145 -2.28 18.81 -16.74
C ALA A 145 -3.06 18.00 -15.72
N GLY A 146 -4.17 17.39 -16.15
CA GLY A 146 -5.03 16.56 -15.33
C GLY A 146 -4.32 15.35 -14.74
N ALA A 147 -3.52 14.62 -15.53
CA ALA A 147 -2.75 13.48 -15.03
C ALA A 147 -1.78 13.90 -13.91
N LEU A 148 -1.09 15.03 -14.08
CA LEU A 148 -0.19 15.57 -13.06
C LEU A 148 -0.93 16.09 -11.82
N ILE A 149 -2.05 16.82 -12.00
CA ILE A 149 -2.87 17.30 -10.87
C ILE A 149 -3.41 16.13 -10.04
N VAL A 150 -3.92 15.08 -10.69
CA VAL A 150 -4.47 13.93 -9.98
C VAL A 150 -3.40 13.27 -9.12
N VAL A 151 -2.22 12.98 -9.67
CA VAL A 151 -1.19 12.24 -8.93
C VAL A 151 -0.43 13.15 -7.96
N CYS A 152 0.10 14.28 -8.41
CA CYS A 152 0.87 15.21 -7.56
C CYS A 152 -0.01 15.93 -6.53
N GLY A 153 -1.30 16.15 -6.83
CA GLY A 153 -2.27 16.75 -5.91
C GLY A 153 -3.00 15.72 -5.04
N GLY A 154 -2.67 14.43 -5.15
CA GLY A 154 -3.37 13.36 -4.42
C GLY A 154 -3.28 13.50 -2.90
N ALA A 155 -2.12 13.91 -2.37
CA ALA A 155 -1.96 14.12 -0.92
C ALA A 155 -2.85 15.28 -0.43
N LEU A 156 -2.88 16.40 -1.16
CA LEU A 156 -3.80 17.51 -0.90
C LEU A 156 -5.26 17.07 -0.92
N ALA A 157 -5.65 16.25 -1.92
CA ALA A 157 -6.99 15.73 -2.03
C ALA A 157 -7.34 14.71 -0.93
N ALA A 158 -6.35 14.14 -0.25
CA ALA A 158 -6.54 13.33 0.95
C ALA A 158 -6.66 14.20 2.22
N GLY A 159 -6.33 15.49 2.18
CA GLY A 159 -6.18 16.33 3.37
C GLY A 159 -4.88 16.07 4.14
N GLU A 160 -3.90 15.44 3.48
CA GLU A 160 -2.62 15.04 4.06
C GLU A 160 -1.48 15.69 3.26
N GLY A 161 -0.24 15.37 3.61
CA GLY A 161 0.94 15.75 2.83
C GLY A 161 1.67 16.99 3.32
N ALA A 162 2.58 17.49 2.48
CA ALA A 162 3.55 18.52 2.84
C ALA A 162 2.93 19.85 3.28
N ILE A 163 1.71 20.15 2.81
CA ILE A 163 1.07 21.46 3.03
C ILE A 163 0.82 21.76 4.51
N GLY A 164 0.44 20.76 5.30
CA GLY A 164 0.14 20.95 6.72
C GLY A 164 1.38 21.35 7.52
N GLU A 165 2.52 20.76 7.16
CA GLU A 165 3.82 21.07 7.71
C GLU A 165 4.34 22.43 7.23
N ILE A 166 4.22 22.74 5.93
CA ILE A 166 4.64 24.03 5.36
C ILE A 166 3.88 25.20 5.98
N LEU A 167 2.58 25.03 6.24
CA LEU A 167 1.72 26.08 6.81
C LEU A 167 1.72 26.12 8.34
N GLY A 168 2.44 25.21 9.02
CA GLY A 168 2.42 25.10 10.48
C GLY A 168 1.05 24.76 11.07
N ALA A 169 0.14 24.23 10.25
CA ALA A 169 -1.26 23.94 10.60
C ALA A 169 -1.50 22.47 11.00
N GLY A 170 -0.48 21.61 10.90
CA GLY A 170 -0.57 20.21 11.31
C GLY A 170 -0.61 20.07 12.83
N SER A 171 -1.75 19.60 13.37
CA SER A 171 -1.96 19.44 14.81
C SER A 171 -1.07 18.39 15.49
N GLU A 172 -0.30 17.59 14.74
CA GLU A 172 0.62 16.57 15.27
C GLU A 172 1.91 16.41 14.42
N GLY A 173 2.52 17.53 14.00
CA GLY A 173 3.98 17.59 13.80
C GLY A 173 4.66 16.68 12.76
N SER A 174 3.98 16.04 11.81
CA SER A 174 4.64 15.41 10.66
C SER A 174 3.70 15.21 9.46
N SER A 175 4.23 15.39 8.25
CA SER A 175 3.54 15.02 7.02
C SER A 175 3.37 13.50 6.96
N TYR A 176 2.16 12.98 6.65
CA TYR A 176 1.99 11.55 6.36
C TYR A 176 2.95 11.16 5.22
N PRO A 177 3.68 10.04 5.33
CA PRO A 177 4.79 9.79 4.45
C PRO A 177 4.32 9.42 3.03
N TYR A 178 5.01 10.02 2.07
CA TYR A 178 4.98 9.85 0.62
C TYR A 178 3.64 10.06 -0.14
N PHE A 179 3.71 10.03 -1.48
CA PHE A 179 2.56 9.88 -2.37
C PHE A 179 1.91 8.52 -2.13
N PRO A 180 0.75 8.43 -1.46
CA PRO A 180 0.30 7.13 -0.99
C PRO A 180 -0.07 6.19 -2.16
N GLY A 181 -0.60 6.74 -3.25
CA GLY A 181 -0.89 6.01 -4.50
C GLY A 181 0.35 5.43 -5.19
N LEU A 182 1.56 5.87 -4.82
CA LEU A 182 2.83 5.37 -5.34
C LEU A 182 3.62 4.52 -4.32
N ARG A 183 3.04 4.22 -3.14
CA ARG A 183 3.64 3.28 -2.18
C ARG A 183 3.91 1.93 -2.87
N ARG A 184 5.11 1.40 -2.67
CA ARG A 184 5.70 0.32 -3.45
C ARG A 184 5.36 -1.05 -2.87
N TYR A 185 5.15 -2.07 -3.68
CA TYR A 185 4.50 -2.02 -5.00
C TYR A 185 2.96 -1.92 -4.86
N VAL A 186 2.44 -1.89 -3.63
CA VAL A 186 1.00 -1.77 -3.32
C VAL A 186 0.75 -0.44 -2.61
N PRO A 187 -0.06 0.47 -3.19
CA PRO A 187 -0.94 0.29 -4.34
C PRO A 187 -0.34 0.62 -5.70
N ALA A 188 0.95 0.97 -5.80
CA ALA A 188 1.53 1.52 -7.04
C ALA A 188 1.20 0.70 -8.30
N ILE A 189 1.38 -0.62 -8.28
CA ILE A 189 1.14 -1.50 -9.45
C ILE A 189 -0.35 -1.58 -9.86
N PRO A 190 -1.32 -1.83 -8.96
CA PRO A 190 -2.73 -1.80 -9.33
C PRO A 190 -3.27 -0.40 -9.68
N PHE A 191 -2.63 0.67 -9.21
CA PHE A 191 -3.07 2.04 -9.41
C PHE A 191 -3.31 2.44 -10.89
N PRO A 192 -2.37 2.25 -11.85
CA PRO A 192 -2.63 2.52 -13.27
C PRO A 192 -3.77 1.66 -13.84
N VAL A 193 -3.89 0.40 -13.39
CA VAL A 193 -4.89 -0.55 -13.90
C VAL A 193 -6.31 -0.10 -13.57
N PHE A 194 -6.51 0.58 -12.43
CA PHE A 194 -7.78 1.23 -12.10
C PHE A 194 -8.19 2.26 -13.16
N PHE A 195 -7.28 3.15 -13.57
CA PHE A 195 -7.61 4.15 -14.59
C PHE A 195 -7.75 3.55 -15.99
N VAL A 196 -7.01 2.48 -16.29
CA VAL A 196 -7.21 1.70 -17.53
C VAL A 196 -8.60 1.08 -17.55
N LEU A 197 -9.05 0.46 -16.45
CA LEU A 197 -10.43 -0.04 -16.31
C LEU A 197 -11.44 1.07 -16.64
N CYS A 198 -11.27 2.25 -16.04
CA CYS A 198 -12.19 3.37 -16.29
C CYS A 198 -12.22 3.80 -17.76
N GLY A 199 -11.06 3.87 -18.41
CA GLY A 199 -10.99 4.21 -19.84
C GLY A 199 -11.51 3.10 -20.77
N CYS A 200 -11.38 1.83 -20.37
CA CYS A 200 -11.97 0.70 -21.09
C CYS A 200 -13.50 0.77 -21.02
N VAL A 201 -14.08 1.04 -19.84
CA VAL A 201 -15.53 1.19 -19.69
C VAL A 201 -16.05 2.42 -20.44
N TRP A 202 -15.31 3.54 -20.45
CA TRP A 202 -15.62 4.68 -21.32
C TRP A 202 -15.66 4.26 -22.79
N SER A 203 -14.63 3.55 -23.24
CA SER A 203 -14.52 3.11 -24.63
C SER A 203 -15.56 2.05 -25.01
N LEU A 204 -16.02 1.25 -24.04
CA LEU A 204 -17.10 0.28 -24.18
C LEU A 204 -18.44 0.96 -24.50
N VAL A 205 -18.79 2.03 -23.78
CA VAL A 205 -20.07 2.73 -23.99
C VAL A 205 -20.01 3.73 -25.13
N SER A 206 -18.85 4.34 -25.37
CA SER A 206 -18.67 5.36 -26.41
C SER A 206 -18.41 4.79 -27.81
N SER A 207 -18.20 3.48 -27.96
CA SER A 207 -17.97 2.87 -29.27
C SER A 207 -19.25 2.41 -29.94
N GLU A 208 -19.39 2.75 -31.23
CA GLU A 208 -20.43 2.23 -32.10
C GLU A 208 -20.14 0.83 -32.65
N ASP A 209 -18.85 0.47 -32.76
CA ASP A 209 -18.38 -0.79 -33.31
C ASP A 209 -18.47 -1.92 -32.27
N LEU A 210 -19.30 -2.93 -32.55
CA LEU A 210 -19.51 -4.08 -31.68
C LEU A 210 -18.20 -4.83 -31.35
N LYS A 211 -17.28 -4.97 -32.31
CA LYS A 211 -16.00 -5.66 -32.06
C LYS A 211 -15.17 -4.89 -31.03
N LYS A 212 -15.11 -3.56 -31.16
CA LYS A 212 -14.42 -2.71 -30.17
C LYS A 212 -15.09 -2.79 -28.81
N ARG A 213 -16.44 -2.79 -28.75
CA ARG A 213 -17.16 -2.97 -27.48
C ARG A 213 -16.78 -4.30 -26.81
N ILE A 214 -16.76 -5.40 -27.55
CA ILE A 214 -16.36 -6.71 -27.00
C ILE A 214 -14.92 -6.67 -26.47
N ILE A 215 -13.98 -6.11 -27.24
CA ILE A 215 -12.58 -5.98 -26.81
C ILE A 215 -12.48 -5.18 -25.50
N PHE A 216 -13.14 -4.03 -25.42
CA PHE A 216 -13.09 -3.20 -24.21
C PHE A 216 -13.84 -3.80 -23.02
N CYS A 217 -14.88 -4.59 -23.26
CA CYS A 217 -15.53 -5.38 -22.22
C CYS A 217 -14.54 -6.40 -21.63
N VAL A 218 -13.86 -7.17 -22.49
CA VAL A 218 -12.87 -8.17 -22.07
C VAL A 218 -11.70 -7.51 -21.33
N LEU A 219 -11.15 -6.42 -21.86
CA LEU A 219 -10.07 -5.68 -21.20
C LEU A 219 -10.50 -5.10 -19.86
N ALA A 220 -11.70 -4.54 -19.75
CA ALA A 220 -12.24 -4.06 -18.47
C ALA A 220 -12.38 -5.21 -17.47
N SER A 221 -12.89 -6.37 -17.88
CA SER A 221 -12.99 -7.55 -17.01
C SER A 221 -11.63 -8.05 -16.54
N PHE A 222 -10.61 -8.07 -17.41
CA PHE A 222 -9.24 -8.42 -17.02
C PHE A 222 -8.65 -7.41 -16.04
N CYS A 223 -8.84 -6.10 -16.29
CA CYS A 223 -8.40 -5.08 -15.35
C CYS A 223 -9.06 -5.26 -13.98
N PHE A 224 -10.38 -5.47 -13.94
CA PHE A 224 -11.11 -5.70 -12.70
C PHE A 224 -10.61 -6.97 -11.97
N ALA A 225 -10.42 -8.08 -12.68
CA ALA A 225 -9.87 -9.31 -12.11
C ALA A 225 -8.47 -9.11 -11.53
N PHE A 226 -7.60 -8.39 -12.25
CA PHE A 226 -6.27 -8.03 -11.75
C PHE A 226 -6.36 -7.21 -10.46
N LEU A 227 -7.25 -6.21 -10.39
CA LEU A 227 -7.44 -5.40 -9.19
C LEU A 227 -7.92 -6.23 -8.00
N VAL A 228 -8.88 -7.14 -8.20
CA VAL A 228 -9.43 -8.04 -7.16
C VAL A 228 -8.32 -8.82 -6.44
N PHE A 229 -7.35 -9.33 -7.20
CA PHE A 229 -6.21 -10.07 -6.65
C PHE A 229 -4.97 -9.21 -6.42
N SER A 230 -5.06 -7.87 -6.43
CA SER A 230 -3.90 -6.98 -6.24
C SER A 230 -3.98 -6.13 -4.99
N TYR A 231 -5.10 -5.44 -4.75
CA TYR A 231 -5.23 -4.59 -3.56
C TYR A 231 -6.68 -4.34 -3.20
N PHE A 232 -7.03 -4.64 -1.95
CA PHE A 232 -8.40 -4.59 -1.45
C PHE A 232 -9.10 -3.26 -1.76
N TYR A 233 -8.50 -2.15 -1.33
CA TYR A 233 -9.12 -0.83 -1.38
C TYR A 233 -9.31 -0.30 -2.80
N ILE A 234 -8.45 -0.69 -3.74
CA ILE A 234 -8.61 -0.29 -5.14
C ILE A 234 -9.73 -1.08 -5.82
N TRP A 235 -9.82 -2.39 -5.63
CA TRP A 235 -10.85 -3.17 -6.32
C TRP A 235 -12.25 -2.90 -5.76
N THR A 236 -12.40 -2.66 -4.46
CA THR A 236 -13.70 -2.26 -3.88
C THR A 236 -14.10 -0.88 -4.36
N THR A 237 -13.14 0.03 -4.54
CA THR A 237 -13.38 1.34 -5.17
C THR A 237 -13.78 1.18 -6.64
N ALA A 238 -13.16 0.26 -7.38
CA ALA A 238 -13.55 -0.07 -8.76
C ALA A 238 -14.97 -0.64 -8.83
N ALA A 239 -15.33 -1.53 -7.91
CA ALA A 239 -16.67 -2.09 -7.81
C ALA A 239 -17.71 -1.00 -7.49
N ALA A 240 -17.42 -0.14 -6.50
CA ALA A 240 -18.27 1.00 -6.14
C ALA A 240 -18.46 1.95 -7.34
N TRP A 241 -17.39 2.24 -8.07
CA TRP A 241 -17.46 3.06 -9.27
C TRP A 241 -18.31 2.43 -10.39
N LEU A 242 -18.12 1.14 -10.68
CA LEU A 242 -18.94 0.43 -11.68
C LEU A 242 -20.43 0.48 -11.32
N ILE A 243 -20.77 0.31 -10.03
CA ILE A 243 -22.15 0.47 -9.53
C ILE A 243 -22.64 1.91 -9.76
N CYS A 244 -21.84 2.93 -9.39
CA CYS A 244 -22.20 4.33 -9.60
C CYS A 244 -22.46 4.65 -11.08
N VAL A 245 -21.62 4.16 -12.00
CA VAL A 245 -21.80 4.32 -13.45
C VAL A 245 -23.14 3.72 -13.88
N VAL A 246 -23.44 2.48 -13.49
CA VAL A 246 -24.70 1.80 -13.86
C VAL A 246 -25.91 2.55 -13.31
N LEU A 247 -25.88 2.98 -12.05
CA LEU A 247 -26.99 3.71 -11.42
C LEU A 247 -27.24 5.05 -12.12
N VAL A 248 -26.18 5.81 -12.41
CA VAL A 248 -26.28 7.09 -13.14
C VAL A 248 -26.83 6.86 -14.55
N TRP A 249 -26.39 5.82 -15.26
CA TRP A 249 -26.91 5.47 -16.59
C TRP A 249 -28.40 5.10 -16.56
N LEU A 250 -28.82 4.31 -15.57
CA LEU A 250 -30.21 3.88 -15.41
C LEU A 250 -31.14 5.05 -15.03
N ALA A 251 -30.65 5.99 -14.21
CA ALA A 251 -31.40 7.15 -13.78
C ALA A 251 -31.59 8.17 -14.91
N VAL A 252 -30.51 8.49 -15.66
CA VAL A 252 -30.55 9.55 -16.69
C VAL A 252 -31.05 9.03 -18.04
N ARG A 253 -30.75 7.77 -18.37
CA ARG A 253 -31.07 7.14 -19.67
C ARG A 253 -30.58 7.98 -20.86
N PRO A 254 -29.25 8.09 -21.05
CA PRO A 254 -28.67 8.80 -22.20
C PRO A 254 -29.07 8.17 -23.54
N LEU A 255 -28.67 8.79 -24.65
CA LEU A 255 -28.88 8.22 -25.99
C LEU A 255 -28.30 6.80 -26.06
N ASP A 256 -29.07 5.86 -26.59
CA ASP A 256 -28.73 4.44 -26.72
C ASP A 256 -28.50 3.70 -25.39
N TRP A 257 -29.08 4.18 -24.28
CA TRP A 257 -28.86 3.58 -22.95
C TRP A 257 -29.16 2.08 -22.87
N LEU A 258 -30.09 1.53 -23.65
CA LEU A 258 -30.37 0.09 -23.68
C LEU A 258 -29.19 -0.72 -24.22
N LYS A 259 -28.49 -0.19 -25.24
CA LYS A 259 -27.29 -0.79 -25.81
C LYS A 259 -26.15 -0.79 -24.79
N ASP A 260 -25.99 0.32 -24.08
CA ASP A 260 -25.00 0.47 -23.01
C ASP A 260 -25.33 -0.42 -21.80
N PHE A 261 -26.59 -0.52 -21.44
CA PHE A 261 -27.05 -1.39 -20.36
C PHE A 261 -26.74 -2.87 -20.65
N LYS A 262 -26.97 -3.36 -21.88
CA LYS A 262 -26.55 -4.72 -22.27
C LYS A 262 -25.05 -4.93 -22.10
N ALA A 263 -24.24 -3.92 -22.42
CA ALA A 263 -22.79 -3.98 -22.23
C ALA A 263 -22.40 -4.01 -20.75
N PHE A 264 -23.09 -3.25 -19.89
CA PHE A 264 -22.89 -3.32 -18.44
C PHE A 264 -23.29 -4.67 -17.86
N VAL A 265 -24.38 -5.28 -18.33
CA VAL A 265 -24.78 -6.63 -17.91
C VAL A 265 -23.69 -7.64 -18.27
N ALA A 266 -23.17 -7.60 -19.51
CA ALA A 266 -22.07 -8.48 -19.93
C ALA A 266 -20.81 -8.27 -19.07
N LEU A 267 -20.44 -7.02 -18.80
CA LEU A 267 -19.31 -6.69 -17.95
C LEU A 267 -19.52 -7.18 -16.51
N ALA A 268 -20.73 -7.01 -15.96
CA ALA A 268 -21.07 -7.47 -14.61
C ALA A 268 -20.92 -8.98 -14.48
N PHE A 269 -21.44 -9.77 -15.42
CA PHE A 269 -21.26 -11.22 -15.43
C PHE A 269 -19.78 -11.62 -15.47
N ALA A 270 -18.97 -10.96 -16.31
CA ALA A 270 -17.55 -11.25 -16.39
C ALA A 270 -16.78 -10.85 -15.11
N CYS A 271 -17.18 -9.75 -14.44
CA CYS A 271 -16.60 -9.32 -13.18
C CYS A 271 -17.01 -10.18 -11.97
N LEU A 272 -18.12 -10.92 -12.04
CA LEU A 272 -18.52 -11.85 -10.97
C LEU A 272 -17.57 -13.05 -10.84
N VAL A 273 -16.98 -13.51 -11.94
CA VAL A 273 -16.08 -14.67 -11.95
C VAL A 273 -14.89 -14.50 -10.99
N PRO A 274 -14.05 -13.45 -11.08
CA PRO A 274 -12.94 -13.26 -10.13
C PRO A 274 -13.42 -13.08 -8.68
N LEU A 275 -14.59 -12.48 -8.45
CA LEU A 275 -15.15 -12.32 -7.10
C LEU A 275 -15.54 -13.66 -6.46
N LEU A 276 -16.00 -14.63 -7.25
CA LEU A 276 -16.28 -15.99 -6.76
C LEU A 276 -15.00 -16.66 -6.24
N PHE A 277 -13.92 -16.61 -7.01
CA PHE A 277 -12.62 -17.14 -6.59
C PHE A 277 -12.08 -16.40 -5.36
N TYR A 278 -12.18 -15.08 -5.34
CA TYR A 278 -11.80 -14.27 -4.18
C TYR A 278 -12.60 -14.65 -2.92
N ALA A 279 -13.90 -14.89 -3.04
CA ALA A 279 -14.74 -15.34 -1.94
C ALA A 279 -14.33 -16.72 -1.40
N VAL A 280 -13.98 -17.66 -2.29
CA VAL A 280 -13.45 -18.98 -1.90
C VAL A 280 -12.12 -18.84 -1.13
N MET A 281 -11.23 -17.95 -1.55
CA MET A 281 -9.98 -17.70 -0.81
C MET A 281 -10.26 -17.09 0.57
N LEU A 282 -11.17 -16.11 0.66
CA LEU A 282 -11.55 -15.51 1.94
C LEU A 282 -12.18 -16.48 2.95
N GLN A 283 -12.79 -17.58 2.49
CA GLN A 283 -13.32 -18.61 3.39
C GLN A 283 -12.21 -19.32 4.18
N ASN A 284 -11.00 -19.41 3.61
CA ASN A 284 -9.85 -20.08 4.22
C ASN A 284 -8.83 -19.09 4.79
N ARG A 285 -9.25 -17.87 5.18
CA ARG A 285 -8.36 -16.83 5.68
C ARG A 285 -7.84 -17.10 7.09
N SER A 286 -6.65 -16.57 7.40
CA SER A 286 -6.05 -16.67 8.74
C SER A 286 -6.90 -15.94 9.79
N GLN A 287 -6.86 -16.42 11.04
CA GLN A 287 -7.58 -15.78 12.14
C GLN A 287 -7.11 -14.34 12.39
N THR A 288 -5.80 -14.10 12.25
CA THR A 288 -5.19 -12.77 12.40
C THR A 288 -5.66 -11.75 11.38
N LEU A 289 -6.20 -12.18 10.22
CA LEU A 289 -6.61 -11.26 9.16
C LEU A 289 -7.74 -10.33 9.63
N ASP A 290 -8.73 -10.85 10.36
CA ASP A 290 -9.88 -10.06 10.82
C ASP A 290 -9.44 -8.99 11.84
N ASP A 291 -8.46 -9.30 12.70
CA ASP A 291 -7.88 -8.37 13.67
C ASP A 291 -7.03 -7.29 12.99
N VAL A 292 -6.18 -7.67 12.03
CA VAL A 292 -5.31 -6.74 11.29
C VAL A 292 -6.13 -5.78 10.43
N GLN A 293 -7.23 -6.27 9.87
CA GLN A 293 -8.13 -5.47 9.05
C GLN A 293 -9.04 -4.54 9.86
N LEU A 294 -9.10 -4.66 11.20
CA LEU A 294 -9.88 -3.76 12.06
C LEU A 294 -11.32 -3.59 11.57
N LEU A 295 -11.99 -4.72 11.33
CA LEU A 295 -13.36 -4.71 10.84
C LEU A 295 -14.33 -4.38 11.97
N VAL A 296 -14.86 -3.16 11.97
CA VAL A 296 -15.68 -2.61 13.06
C VAL A 296 -17.16 -2.69 12.76
N LEU A 297 -17.98 -3.11 13.72
CA LEU A 297 -19.44 -3.09 13.58
C LEU A 297 -19.98 -1.68 13.81
N THR A 298 -20.49 -1.04 12.77
CA THR A 298 -21.09 0.30 12.87
C THR A 298 -21.98 0.58 11.67
N ARG A 299 -22.95 1.50 11.83
CA ARG A 299 -23.75 2.08 10.74
C ARG A 299 -23.66 3.61 10.71
N LYS A 300 -22.78 4.21 11.52
CA LYS A 300 -22.61 5.66 11.57
C LYS A 300 -21.98 6.14 10.26
N PRO A 301 -22.58 7.13 9.56
CA PRO A 301 -22.00 7.67 8.34
C PRO A 301 -20.72 8.46 8.64
N ASP A 302 -19.83 8.52 7.66
CA ASP A 302 -18.64 9.37 7.63
C ASP A 302 -18.77 10.25 6.39
N LEU A 303 -18.91 11.58 6.57
CA LEU A 303 -19.30 12.51 5.50
C LEU A 303 -18.38 13.72 5.39
N LEU A 304 -17.32 13.77 6.19
CA LEU A 304 -16.48 14.96 6.37
C LEU A 304 -15.03 14.72 5.95
N ARG A 305 -14.73 13.59 5.30
CA ARG A 305 -13.39 13.37 4.78
C ARG A 305 -13.15 14.28 3.58
N VAL A 306 -11.92 14.76 3.41
CA VAL A 306 -11.55 15.69 2.34
C VAL A 306 -11.95 15.19 0.94
N PRO A 307 -11.76 13.90 0.57
CA PRO A 307 -12.25 13.40 -0.72
C PRO A 307 -13.78 13.51 -0.91
N GLU A 308 -14.56 13.39 0.16
CA GLU A 308 -16.02 13.57 0.11
C GLU A 308 -16.38 15.04 -0.06
N LEU A 309 -15.70 15.94 0.65
CA LEU A 309 -15.91 17.39 0.50
C LEU A 309 -15.63 17.85 -0.94
N ILE A 310 -14.53 17.37 -1.55
CA ILE A 310 -14.24 17.61 -2.97
C ILE A 310 -15.38 17.06 -3.84
N SER A 311 -15.87 15.85 -3.54
CA SER A 311 -16.94 15.21 -4.28
C SER A 311 -18.26 15.98 -4.22
N PHE A 312 -18.65 16.46 -3.04
CA PHE A 312 -19.85 17.30 -2.89
C PHE A 312 -19.71 18.60 -3.67
N ALA A 313 -18.54 19.25 -3.65
CA ALA A 313 -18.27 20.43 -4.44
C ALA A 313 -18.38 20.14 -5.96
N VAL A 314 -17.85 19.00 -6.43
CA VAL A 314 -17.97 18.57 -7.83
C VAL A 314 -19.42 18.31 -8.22
N ILE A 315 -20.20 17.62 -7.39
CA ILE A 315 -21.63 17.40 -7.63
C ILE A 315 -22.38 18.73 -7.73
N ALA A 316 -22.12 19.66 -6.81
CA ALA A 316 -22.73 20.99 -6.83
C ALA A 316 -22.38 21.77 -8.11
N MET A 317 -21.11 21.73 -8.54
CA MET A 317 -20.67 22.35 -9.80
C MET A 317 -21.39 21.76 -11.03
N LEU A 318 -21.50 20.43 -11.10
CA LEU A 318 -22.18 19.76 -12.21
C LEU A 318 -23.67 20.09 -12.25
N ILE A 319 -24.36 20.07 -11.10
CA ILE A 319 -25.78 20.43 -10.99
C ILE A 319 -26.00 21.89 -11.42
N LEU A 320 -25.14 22.81 -10.96
CA LEU A 320 -25.22 24.22 -11.33
C LEU A 320 -24.98 24.41 -12.83
N ALA A 321 -23.95 23.77 -13.40
CA ALA A 321 -23.65 23.87 -14.82
C ALA A 321 -24.77 23.31 -15.72
N ILE A 322 -25.43 22.22 -15.30
CA ILE A 322 -26.62 21.68 -15.97
C ILE A 322 -27.78 22.67 -15.88
N SER A 323 -28.03 23.21 -14.70
CA SER A 323 -29.13 24.17 -14.46
C SER A 323 -28.96 25.44 -15.29
N LEU A 324 -27.71 25.89 -15.43
CA LEU A 324 -27.31 27.03 -16.27
C LEU A 324 -27.19 26.68 -17.76
N LYS A 325 -27.46 25.42 -18.16
CA LYS A 325 -27.36 24.90 -19.53
C LYS A 325 -25.98 25.07 -20.17
N VAL A 326 -24.93 25.12 -19.35
CA VAL A 326 -23.53 25.12 -19.80
C VAL A 326 -23.13 23.73 -20.30
N ILE A 327 -23.69 22.68 -19.69
CA ILE A 327 -23.47 21.28 -20.08
C ILE A 327 -24.80 20.52 -20.12
N GLU A 328 -24.83 19.45 -20.89
CA GLU A 328 -26.00 18.56 -20.96
C GLU A 328 -25.86 17.38 -20.00
N LEU A 329 -26.91 17.12 -19.22
CA LEU A 329 -26.97 15.96 -18.31
C LEU A 329 -26.87 14.63 -19.08
N LYS A 330 -27.46 14.55 -20.28
CA LYS A 330 -27.46 13.33 -21.10
C LYS A 330 -26.13 13.05 -21.80
N ASN A 331 -25.16 13.97 -21.72
CA ASN A 331 -23.83 13.74 -22.29
C ASN A 331 -23.09 12.68 -21.47
N ARG A 332 -22.55 11.66 -22.15
CA ARG A 332 -21.83 10.55 -21.51
C ARG A 332 -20.65 11.03 -20.65
N SER A 333 -19.91 12.06 -21.07
CA SER A 333 -18.79 12.60 -20.28
C SER A 333 -19.25 13.21 -18.95
N THR A 334 -20.40 13.91 -18.96
CA THR A 334 -21.03 14.46 -17.74
C THR A 334 -21.41 13.33 -16.78
N LEU A 335 -22.00 12.25 -17.30
CA LEU A 335 -22.38 11.08 -16.49
C LEU A 335 -21.16 10.37 -15.87
N PHE A 336 -20.05 10.27 -16.60
CA PHE A 336 -18.79 9.76 -16.04
C PHE A 336 -18.27 10.65 -14.92
N ALA A 337 -18.27 11.98 -15.11
CA ALA A 337 -17.85 12.92 -14.07
C ALA A 337 -18.69 12.78 -12.79
N PHE A 338 -20.02 12.68 -12.93
CA PHE A 338 -20.92 12.36 -11.80
C PHE A 338 -20.57 11.03 -11.15
N SER A 339 -20.34 9.98 -11.94
CA SER A 339 -20.04 8.65 -11.39
C SER A 339 -18.78 8.65 -10.54
N PHE A 340 -17.72 9.38 -10.93
CA PHE A 340 -16.50 9.51 -10.13
C PHE A 340 -16.75 10.29 -8.84
N ALA A 341 -17.52 11.37 -8.90
CA ALA A 341 -17.86 12.16 -7.72
C ALA A 341 -18.71 11.39 -6.69
N LEU A 342 -19.48 10.38 -7.12
CA LEU A 342 -20.25 9.55 -6.20
C LEU A 342 -19.37 8.53 -5.44
N VAL A 343 -18.20 8.16 -5.98
CA VAL A 343 -17.40 7.05 -5.43
C VAL A 343 -16.94 7.30 -3.99
N PRO A 344 -16.32 8.44 -3.65
CA PRO A 344 -15.89 8.70 -2.27
C PRO A 344 -17.05 8.54 -1.28
N ILE A 345 -18.21 9.10 -1.59
CA ILE A 345 -19.42 9.01 -0.76
C ILE A 345 -19.79 7.55 -0.51
N VAL A 346 -19.72 6.69 -1.52
CA VAL A 346 -20.05 5.25 -1.37
C VAL A 346 -19.01 4.50 -0.54
N VAL A 347 -17.71 4.66 -0.83
CA VAL A 347 -16.66 3.85 -0.18
C VAL A 347 -16.44 4.23 1.29
N PHE A 348 -16.56 5.51 1.64
CA PHE A 348 -16.46 5.97 3.04
C PHE A 348 -17.72 5.65 3.86
N ASN A 349 -18.84 5.36 3.19
CA ASN A 349 -20.11 5.01 3.81
C ASN A 349 -20.52 3.55 3.56
N GLN A 350 -19.56 2.68 3.22
CA GLN A 350 -19.77 1.23 3.00
C GLN A 350 -20.50 0.54 4.17
N GLN A 351 -20.31 1.04 5.40
CA GLN A 351 -20.92 0.56 6.63
C GLN A 351 -22.43 0.77 6.68
N ILE A 352 -22.98 1.74 5.94
CA ILE A 352 -24.43 1.93 5.85
C ILE A 352 -25.08 0.69 5.23
N LEU A 353 -24.41 0.11 4.22
CA LEU A 353 -24.87 -1.08 3.49
C LEU A 353 -24.48 -2.38 4.20
N THR A 354 -23.21 -2.48 4.60
CA THR A 354 -22.62 -3.73 5.11
C THR A 354 -22.80 -3.93 6.62
N GLY A 355 -23.11 -2.86 7.36
CA GLY A 355 -23.07 -2.85 8.83
C GLY A 355 -21.65 -2.92 9.42
N ARG A 356 -20.61 -2.82 8.57
CA ARG A 356 -19.20 -2.91 8.97
C ARG A 356 -18.37 -1.80 8.32
N SER A 357 -17.50 -1.18 9.10
CA SER A 357 -16.50 -0.23 8.61
C SER A 357 -15.14 -0.91 8.55
N LEU A 358 -14.49 -0.80 7.40
CA LEU A 358 -13.15 -1.34 7.18
C LEU A 358 -12.19 -0.21 6.81
N GLN A 359 -11.28 0.10 7.74
CA GLN A 359 -10.18 1.08 7.67
C GLN A 359 -10.36 2.23 6.67
N PRO A 360 -11.32 3.15 6.89
CA PRO A 360 -11.61 4.26 5.97
C PRO A 360 -10.40 5.09 5.55
N ILE A 361 -9.38 5.22 6.41
CA ILE A 361 -8.13 5.93 6.08
C ILE A 361 -7.45 5.39 4.82
N HIS A 362 -7.54 4.09 4.54
CA HIS A 362 -6.94 3.51 3.35
C HIS A 362 -7.64 3.97 2.07
N TYR A 363 -8.97 4.11 2.09
CA TYR A 363 -9.66 4.75 0.97
C TYR A 363 -9.27 6.22 0.85
N GLN A 364 -9.09 6.95 1.95
CA GLN A 364 -8.72 8.36 1.93
C GLN A 364 -7.36 8.60 1.28
N VAL A 365 -6.35 7.82 1.65
CA VAL A 365 -4.98 8.08 1.20
C VAL A 365 -4.64 7.38 -0.11
N PHE A 366 -5.13 6.15 -0.36
CA PHE A 366 -4.60 5.31 -1.44
C PHE A 366 -5.39 5.37 -2.75
N ILE A 367 -6.67 5.78 -2.75
CA ILE A 367 -7.47 5.79 -4.00
C ILE A 367 -8.59 6.84 -4.05
N GLY A 368 -9.32 7.07 -2.94
CA GLY A 368 -10.48 7.97 -2.89
C GLY A 368 -10.11 9.42 -3.17
N ASN A 369 -8.98 9.90 -2.64
CA ASN A 369 -8.37 11.18 -2.99
C ASN A 369 -8.11 11.32 -4.50
N TYR A 370 -7.54 10.30 -5.14
CA TYR A 370 -7.24 10.32 -6.57
C TYR A 370 -8.50 10.28 -7.43
N VAL A 371 -9.53 9.54 -7.01
CA VAL A 371 -10.84 9.53 -7.69
C VAL A 371 -11.56 10.86 -7.54
N ALA A 372 -11.51 11.49 -6.36
CA ALA A 372 -12.08 12.82 -6.13
C ALA A 372 -11.35 13.89 -6.98
N ALA A 373 -10.01 13.86 -7.01
CA ALA A 373 -9.21 14.74 -7.86
C ALA A 373 -9.51 14.52 -9.34
N LEU A 374 -9.67 13.27 -9.79
CA LEU A 374 -10.06 12.95 -11.16
C LEU A 374 -11.45 13.50 -11.49
N ALA A 375 -12.43 13.36 -10.59
CA ALA A 375 -13.77 13.91 -10.77
C ALA A 375 -13.74 15.42 -10.96
N LEU A 376 -12.94 16.12 -10.14
CA LEU A 376 -12.72 17.57 -10.24
C LEU A 376 -12.08 17.96 -11.57
N VAL A 377 -10.97 17.32 -11.94
CA VAL A 377 -10.23 17.59 -13.17
C VAL A 377 -11.09 17.36 -14.41
N VAL A 378 -11.83 16.25 -14.48
CA VAL A 378 -12.72 15.94 -15.59
C VAL A 378 -13.86 16.97 -15.67
N THR A 379 -14.46 17.32 -14.53
CA THR A 379 -15.54 18.33 -14.47
C THR A 379 -15.06 19.69 -14.98
N LEU A 380 -13.94 20.20 -14.46
CA LEU A 380 -13.34 21.44 -14.93
C LEU A 380 -12.97 21.34 -16.42
N GLY A 381 -12.47 20.19 -16.86
CA GLY A 381 -12.14 19.95 -18.25
C GLY A 381 -13.33 20.04 -19.20
N ILE A 382 -14.48 19.50 -18.79
CA ILE A 382 -15.74 19.59 -19.55
C ILE A 382 -16.23 21.04 -19.58
N LEU A 383 -16.24 21.72 -18.43
CA LEU A 383 -16.73 23.10 -18.31
C LEU A 383 -15.88 24.13 -19.06
N LEU A 384 -14.55 23.95 -19.05
CA LEU A 384 -13.63 24.89 -19.67
C LEU A 384 -13.40 24.63 -21.15
N ARG A 385 -13.96 23.54 -21.72
CA ARG A 385 -13.71 23.13 -23.11
C ARG A 385 -13.98 24.25 -24.11
N GLU A 386 -15.17 24.85 -24.08
CA GLU A 386 -15.53 25.91 -25.01
C GLU A 386 -14.64 27.16 -24.85
N LEU A 387 -14.29 27.50 -23.60
CA LEU A 387 -13.42 28.64 -23.31
C LEU A 387 -12.02 28.42 -23.91
N ILE A 388 -11.51 27.19 -23.82
CA ILE A 388 -10.22 26.79 -24.37
C ILE A 388 -10.23 26.86 -25.90
N GLU A 389 -11.33 26.43 -26.54
CA GLU A 389 -11.48 26.49 -27.99
C GLU A 389 -11.60 27.94 -28.50
N LYS A 390 -12.26 28.83 -27.74
CA LYS A 390 -12.39 30.26 -28.10
C LYS A 390 -11.08 31.04 -27.96
N ASN A 391 -10.22 30.70 -26.99
CA ASN A 391 -9.00 31.47 -26.67
C ASN A 391 -7.72 30.60 -26.62
N PRO A 392 -7.34 29.92 -27.72
CA PRO A 392 -6.34 28.85 -27.69
C PRO A 392 -4.95 29.29 -27.21
N LYS A 393 -4.53 30.55 -27.48
CA LYS A 393 -3.24 31.07 -27.03
C LYS A 393 -3.19 31.25 -25.50
N ILE A 394 -4.19 31.94 -24.94
CA ILE A 394 -4.29 32.22 -23.50
C ILE A 394 -4.46 30.91 -22.73
N SER A 395 -5.35 30.04 -23.20
CA SER A 395 -5.58 28.75 -22.57
C SER A 395 -4.35 27.85 -22.60
N LYS A 396 -3.57 27.87 -23.67
CA LYS A 396 -2.29 27.14 -23.72
C LYS A 396 -1.31 27.64 -22.66
N VAL A 397 -1.18 28.96 -22.47
CA VAL A 397 -0.32 29.53 -21.44
C VAL A 397 -0.80 29.10 -20.05
N LEU A 398 -2.09 29.28 -19.74
CA LEU A 398 -2.67 28.91 -18.44
C LEU A 398 -2.49 27.42 -18.14
N ILE A 399 -2.82 26.53 -19.09
CA ILE A 399 -2.67 25.07 -18.90
C ILE A 399 -1.20 24.70 -18.73
N THR A 400 -0.28 25.36 -19.45
CA THR A 400 1.16 25.12 -19.29
C THR A 400 1.65 25.57 -17.91
N SER A 401 1.19 26.72 -17.41
CA SER A 401 1.49 27.17 -16.05
C SER A 401 0.98 26.17 -15.01
N VAL A 402 -0.25 25.65 -15.17
CA VAL A 402 -0.81 24.63 -14.28
C VAL A 402 0.01 23.33 -14.32
N ILE A 403 0.46 22.90 -15.51
CA ILE A 403 1.36 21.75 -15.66
C ILE A 403 2.65 21.95 -14.86
N LEU A 404 3.29 23.11 -15.00
CA LEU A 404 4.53 23.43 -14.29
C LEU A 404 4.30 23.49 -12.78
N THR A 405 3.24 24.14 -12.32
CA THR A 405 2.88 24.20 -10.90
C THR A 405 2.62 22.81 -10.32
N ALA A 406 1.88 21.95 -11.03
CA ALA A 406 1.61 20.59 -10.57
C ALA A 406 2.88 19.73 -10.53
N ALA A 407 3.78 19.88 -11.50
CA ALA A 407 5.07 19.20 -11.51
C ALA A 407 5.99 19.66 -10.36
N ILE A 408 6.09 20.98 -10.14
CA ILE A 408 6.88 21.56 -9.04
C ILE A 408 6.32 21.11 -7.69
N TRP A 409 4.99 21.21 -7.51
CA TRP A 409 4.33 20.72 -6.31
C TRP A 409 4.62 19.24 -6.09
N GLY A 410 4.63 18.44 -7.16
CA GLY A 410 4.96 17.03 -7.10
C GLY A 410 6.33 16.75 -6.46
N ILE A 411 7.34 17.55 -6.81
CA ILE A 411 8.69 17.44 -6.25
C ILE A 411 8.75 17.94 -4.79
N VAL A 412 8.04 19.04 -4.48
CA VAL A 412 7.94 19.56 -3.10
C VAL A 412 7.33 18.51 -2.18
N GLU A 413 6.21 17.91 -2.60
CA GLU A 413 5.52 16.86 -1.86
C GLU A 413 6.45 15.66 -1.61
N CYS A 414 7.15 15.18 -2.65
CA CYS A 414 8.16 14.12 -2.50
C CYS A 414 9.24 14.46 -1.48
N HIS A 415 9.80 15.67 -1.51
CA HIS A 415 10.89 16.05 -0.63
C HIS A 415 10.49 16.03 0.85
N TYR A 416 9.36 16.67 1.17
CA TYR A 416 8.87 16.81 2.54
C TYR A 416 8.39 15.50 3.12
N THR A 417 7.74 14.66 2.32
CA THR A 417 7.10 13.45 2.84
C THR A 417 8.05 12.26 2.94
N VAL A 418 9.11 12.19 2.11
CA VAL A 418 10.12 11.12 2.21
C VAL A 418 11.07 11.33 3.39
N ARG A 419 11.33 12.60 3.78
CA ARG A 419 12.33 12.91 4.82
C ARG A 419 12.03 12.33 6.19
N VAL A 420 10.76 12.06 6.47
CA VAL A 420 10.29 11.46 7.72
C VAL A 420 10.91 10.06 7.94
N LEU A 421 11.35 9.40 6.86
CA LEU A 421 11.97 8.06 6.91
C LEU A 421 13.47 8.07 6.61
N ASP A 422 14.14 9.23 6.52
CA ASP A 422 15.56 9.30 6.14
C ASP A 422 16.44 8.51 7.12
N GLU A 423 16.28 8.71 8.43
CA GLU A 423 17.08 8.04 9.46
C GLU A 423 16.88 6.52 9.42
N ALA A 424 15.62 6.07 9.39
CA ALA A 424 15.29 4.66 9.29
C ALA A 424 15.80 4.02 7.99
N ASN A 425 15.78 4.74 6.87
CA ASN A 425 16.32 4.28 5.59
C ASN A 425 17.85 4.17 5.61
N ILE A 426 18.53 5.12 6.25
CA ILE A 426 19.99 5.04 6.45
C ILE A 426 20.33 3.81 7.31
N GLU A 427 19.61 3.60 8.39
CA GLU A 427 19.83 2.46 9.30
C GLU A 427 19.63 1.12 8.60
N ARG A 428 18.58 0.97 7.78
CA ARG A 428 18.37 -0.23 6.96
C ARG A 428 19.49 -0.47 5.95
N ASP A 429 19.98 0.59 5.29
CA ASP A 429 21.12 0.47 4.40
C ASP A 429 22.38 0.01 5.15
N GLU A 430 22.64 0.57 6.33
CA GLU A 430 23.78 0.16 7.17
C GLU A 430 23.67 -1.28 7.71
N ALA A 431 22.46 -1.84 7.76
CA ALA A 431 22.20 -3.24 8.13
C ALA A 431 22.37 -4.23 6.96
N MET A 432 22.43 -3.76 5.71
CA MET A 432 22.56 -4.63 4.53
C MET A 432 23.77 -5.57 4.56
N PRO A 433 24.97 -5.18 5.03
CA PRO A 433 26.12 -6.08 5.05
C PRO A 433 25.88 -7.33 5.90
N VAL A 434 25.31 -7.19 7.10
CA VAL A 434 25.01 -8.35 7.96
C VAL A 434 23.86 -9.18 7.40
N ALA A 435 22.86 -8.55 6.78
CA ALA A 435 21.75 -9.27 6.15
C ALA A 435 22.21 -10.10 4.93
N LYS A 436 23.11 -9.56 4.11
CA LYS A 436 23.74 -10.28 2.98
C LYS A 436 24.60 -11.44 3.47
N HIS A 437 25.38 -11.25 4.54
CA HIS A 437 26.14 -12.35 5.12
C HIS A 437 25.25 -13.46 5.67
N LEU A 438 24.13 -13.11 6.33
CA LEU A 438 23.11 -14.10 6.72
C LEU A 438 22.54 -14.84 5.50
N GLU A 439 22.25 -14.15 4.40
CA GLU A 439 21.84 -14.78 3.15
C GLU A 439 22.90 -15.78 2.62
N GLU A 440 24.19 -15.46 2.73
CA GLU A 440 25.29 -16.36 2.38
C GLU A 440 25.33 -17.59 3.30
N LEU A 441 25.26 -17.39 4.63
CA LEU A 441 25.23 -18.47 5.63
C LEU A 441 24.02 -19.39 5.44
N SER A 442 22.90 -18.89 4.93
CA SER A 442 21.74 -19.74 4.63
C SER A 442 22.07 -20.84 3.61
N LYS A 443 23.07 -20.65 2.75
CA LYS A 443 23.44 -21.63 1.73
C LYS A 443 24.37 -22.71 2.26
N THR A 444 25.02 -22.48 3.41
CA THR A 444 26.07 -23.36 3.96
C THR A 444 25.68 -24.03 5.26
N ASP A 445 24.95 -23.32 6.13
CA ASP A 445 24.79 -23.72 7.53
C ASP A 445 23.61 -24.66 7.77
N PHE A 446 22.66 -24.71 6.85
CA PHE A 446 21.43 -25.48 6.98
C PHE A 446 21.08 -26.16 5.65
N SER A 447 20.27 -27.21 5.74
CA SER A 447 19.68 -27.82 4.56
C SER A 447 18.61 -26.89 3.96
N ALA A 448 18.36 -26.98 2.66
CA ALA A 448 17.36 -26.13 2.00
C ALA A 448 15.96 -26.17 2.67
N SER A 449 15.58 -27.28 3.31
CA SER A 449 14.34 -27.42 4.08
C SER A 449 14.34 -26.77 5.47
N GLU A 450 15.52 -26.49 6.02
CA GLU A 450 15.71 -25.91 7.36
C GLU A 450 16.13 -24.43 7.31
N ASN A 451 16.66 -23.96 6.18
CA ASN A 451 17.14 -22.59 5.98
C ASN A 451 16.15 -21.53 6.44
N ASN A 452 14.88 -21.65 6.03
CA ASN A 452 13.84 -20.68 6.34
C ASN A 452 13.44 -20.72 7.82
N ARG A 453 13.80 -21.78 8.55
CA ARG A 453 13.46 -22.00 9.97
C ARG A 453 14.59 -21.66 10.93
N ALA A 454 15.79 -21.36 10.43
CA ALA A 454 16.82 -20.77 11.28
C ALA A 454 16.31 -19.42 11.81
N VAL A 455 16.49 -19.17 13.10
CA VAL A 455 15.89 -18.01 13.78
C VAL A 455 16.96 -17.00 14.14
N VAL A 456 16.74 -15.75 13.76
CA VAL A 456 17.57 -14.61 14.12
C VAL A 456 16.91 -13.82 15.25
N LEU A 457 17.66 -13.58 16.33
CA LEU A 457 17.33 -12.58 17.34
C LEU A 457 18.06 -11.29 17.00
N ALA A 458 17.33 -10.28 16.51
CA ALA A 458 17.89 -8.97 16.21
C ALA A 458 17.57 -7.99 17.34
N TYR A 459 18.57 -7.45 18.02
CA TYR A 459 18.36 -6.52 19.15
C TYR A 459 17.81 -5.16 18.70
N ASN A 460 17.99 -4.84 17.42
CA ASN A 460 17.41 -3.67 16.80
C ASN A 460 16.13 -4.03 16.04
N MET A 461 15.02 -3.38 16.39
CA MET A 461 13.70 -3.69 15.81
C MET A 461 13.58 -3.33 14.34
N ILE A 462 14.22 -2.24 13.87
CA ILE A 462 14.17 -1.84 12.46
C ILE A 462 14.86 -2.89 11.61
N GLN A 463 16.05 -3.33 12.03
CA GLN A 463 16.76 -4.43 11.40
C GLN A 463 15.98 -5.74 11.45
N GLY A 464 15.44 -6.12 12.62
CA GLY A 464 14.69 -7.38 12.76
C GLY A 464 13.47 -7.45 11.86
N ASP A 465 12.77 -6.33 11.67
CA ASP A 465 11.62 -6.25 10.78
C ASP A 465 12.01 -6.27 9.30
N ASP A 466 13.17 -5.70 8.96
CA ASP A 466 13.72 -5.58 7.60
C ASP A 466 14.46 -6.83 7.12
N LEU A 467 14.97 -7.66 8.04
CA LEU A 467 15.82 -8.80 7.72
C LEU A 467 15.23 -9.77 6.68
N PRO A 468 13.92 -10.13 6.75
CA PRO A 468 13.32 -11.05 5.78
C PRO A 468 13.16 -10.48 4.36
N THR A 469 13.48 -9.19 4.15
CA THR A 469 13.53 -8.58 2.82
C THR A 469 14.81 -8.94 2.05
N VAL A 470 15.83 -9.44 2.75
CA VAL A 470 17.15 -9.82 2.21
C VAL A 470 17.47 -11.28 2.49
N ALA A 471 17.42 -11.69 3.76
CA ALA A 471 17.87 -13.00 4.20
C ALA A 471 16.66 -13.96 4.41
N PRO A 472 16.78 -15.25 4.05
CA PRO A 472 15.65 -16.18 4.10
C PRO A 472 15.31 -16.68 5.52
N GLN A 473 16.20 -16.47 6.50
CA GLN A 473 16.01 -16.89 7.87
C GLN A 473 14.80 -16.21 8.52
N SER A 474 14.08 -16.97 9.35
CA SER A 474 13.04 -16.43 10.22
C SER A 474 13.62 -15.54 11.31
N VAL A 475 12.76 -14.73 11.93
CA VAL A 475 13.11 -13.89 13.08
C VAL A 475 12.36 -14.34 14.32
N LEU A 476 12.98 -14.15 15.49
CA LEU A 476 12.33 -14.47 16.76
C LEU A 476 11.03 -13.67 16.88
N TRP A 477 11.16 -12.35 16.70
CA TRP A 477 10.05 -11.43 16.70
C TRP A 477 10.28 -10.25 15.75
N ALA A 478 9.22 -9.80 15.09
CA ALA A 478 9.21 -8.56 14.31
C ALA A 478 7.82 -7.92 14.30
N ARG A 479 7.79 -6.63 13.98
CA ARG A 479 6.56 -5.81 14.00
C ARG A 479 5.49 -6.34 13.05
N HIS A 480 5.86 -6.78 11.86
CA HIS A 480 4.91 -7.25 10.84
C HIS A 480 4.71 -8.77 10.84
N GLN A 481 5.26 -9.48 11.81
CA GLN A 481 5.20 -10.94 11.82
C GLN A 481 3.76 -11.48 11.93
N HIS A 482 2.85 -10.79 12.64
CA HIS A 482 1.46 -11.23 12.84
C HIS A 482 0.52 -11.02 11.65
N VAL A 483 0.94 -10.26 10.61
CA VAL A 483 0.09 -10.03 9.43
C VAL A 483 0.14 -11.21 8.43
N PHE A 484 0.99 -12.20 8.68
CA PHE A 484 1.09 -13.44 7.90
C PHE A 484 0.31 -14.59 8.55
N ALA A 485 0.07 -15.63 7.75
CA ALA A 485 -0.77 -16.76 8.13
C ALA A 485 -0.11 -17.72 9.12
N GLY A 486 1.22 -17.69 9.23
CA GLY A 486 1.98 -18.68 9.98
C GLY A 486 1.86 -18.57 11.48
N LEU A 487 1.20 -17.54 12.04
CA LEU A 487 1.09 -17.32 13.49
C LEU A 487 -0.31 -17.00 13.95
N THR A 488 -0.62 -17.46 15.16
CA THR A 488 -1.74 -16.93 15.95
C THR A 488 -1.32 -15.65 16.65
N TRP A 489 -2.30 -14.81 17.01
CA TRP A 489 -2.05 -13.62 17.84
C TRP A 489 -1.33 -13.96 19.15
N GLN A 490 -1.77 -15.04 19.80
CA GLN A 490 -1.18 -15.48 21.07
C GLN A 490 0.26 -15.93 20.90
N GLU A 491 0.61 -16.63 19.81
CA GLU A 491 2.00 -16.99 19.55
C GLU A 491 2.86 -15.75 19.26
N SER A 492 2.37 -14.80 18.48
CA SER A 492 3.07 -13.53 18.23
C SER A 492 3.38 -12.78 19.54
N LYS A 493 2.41 -12.73 20.45
CA LYS A 493 2.55 -12.13 21.77
C LYS A 493 3.58 -12.85 22.65
N VAL A 494 3.57 -14.19 22.65
CA VAL A 494 4.57 -14.99 23.38
C VAL A 494 5.97 -14.76 22.81
N ARG A 495 6.12 -14.68 21.48
CA ARG A 495 7.40 -14.35 20.83
C ARG A 495 7.88 -12.94 21.21
N TYR A 496 6.96 -11.98 21.36
CA TYR A 496 7.32 -10.65 21.87
C TYR A 496 7.83 -10.71 23.30
N TYR A 497 7.21 -11.49 24.19
CA TYR A 497 7.74 -11.70 25.53
C TYR A 497 9.11 -12.40 25.52
N GLN A 498 9.32 -13.41 24.66
CA GLN A 498 10.64 -14.04 24.48
C GLN A 498 11.68 -13.01 24.05
N TYR A 499 11.34 -12.16 23.09
CA TYR A 499 12.17 -11.07 22.61
C TYR A 499 12.59 -10.14 23.77
N LEU A 500 11.61 -9.61 24.52
CA LEU A 500 11.87 -8.75 25.68
C LEU A 500 12.73 -9.44 26.76
N TYR A 501 12.50 -10.73 27.01
CA TYR A 501 13.31 -11.51 27.94
C TYR A 501 14.78 -11.57 27.53
N TYR A 502 15.08 -11.84 26.26
CA TYR A 502 16.47 -11.89 25.79
C TYR A 502 17.16 -10.52 25.76
N LEU A 503 16.40 -9.42 25.66
CA LEU A 503 16.90 -8.05 25.79
C LEU A 503 17.10 -7.62 27.26
N ASP A 504 16.84 -8.52 28.21
CA ASP A 504 16.86 -8.26 29.64
C ASP A 504 15.88 -7.17 30.13
N LEU A 505 14.82 -6.91 29.37
CA LEU A 505 13.81 -5.92 29.75
C LEU A 505 12.81 -6.52 30.75
N ASP A 506 12.34 -5.70 31.70
CA ASP A 506 11.47 -6.14 32.79
C ASP A 506 10.03 -5.58 32.68
N GLU A 507 9.17 -6.02 33.59
CA GLU A 507 7.77 -5.58 33.70
C GLU A 507 7.64 -4.06 33.89
N LYS A 508 8.59 -3.42 34.59
CA LYS A 508 8.57 -1.97 34.84
C LYS A 508 8.92 -1.20 33.58
N TRP A 509 9.94 -1.65 32.85
CA TRP A 509 10.31 -1.09 31.56
C TRP A 509 9.13 -1.14 30.61
N LEU A 510 8.49 -2.31 30.47
CA LEU A 510 7.38 -2.50 29.54
C LEU A 510 6.19 -1.59 29.87
N ALA A 511 5.80 -1.51 31.15
CA ALA A 511 4.74 -0.61 31.60
C ALA A 511 5.06 0.86 31.31
N ASN A 512 6.29 1.30 31.63
CA ASN A 512 6.73 2.67 31.42
C ASN A 512 6.79 3.03 29.94
N SER A 513 7.35 2.16 29.10
CA SER A 513 7.43 2.36 27.65
C SER A 513 6.03 2.53 27.05
N MET A 514 5.09 1.66 27.39
CA MET A 514 3.70 1.79 26.92
C MET A 514 3.01 3.05 27.48
N LYS A 515 3.19 3.39 28.76
CA LYS A 515 2.62 4.64 29.31
C LYS A 515 3.18 5.90 28.64
N ASN A 516 4.40 5.82 28.10
CA ASN A 516 5.06 6.89 27.36
C ASN A 516 4.81 6.84 25.84
N GLY A 517 3.89 6.00 25.38
CA GLY A 517 3.49 5.97 23.96
C GLY A 517 4.37 5.09 23.07
N ASP A 518 5.06 4.08 23.60
CA ASP A 518 5.77 3.10 22.78
C ASP A 518 4.79 2.33 21.88
N PHE A 519 4.68 2.82 20.65
CA PHE A 519 3.82 2.30 19.60
C PHE A 519 4.04 0.79 19.39
N VAL A 520 5.30 0.34 19.40
CA VAL A 520 5.63 -1.05 19.03
C VAL A 520 5.11 -2.03 20.08
N SER A 521 5.35 -1.76 21.37
CA SER A 521 4.80 -2.58 22.45
C SER A 521 3.27 -2.58 22.45
N MET A 522 2.64 -1.42 22.22
CA MET A 522 1.19 -1.32 22.19
C MET A 522 0.57 -2.18 21.08
N ILE A 523 1.09 -2.09 19.85
CA ILE A 523 0.54 -2.90 18.76
C ILE A 523 0.85 -4.38 18.94
N ALA A 524 2.02 -4.75 19.46
CA ALA A 524 2.41 -6.13 19.68
C ALA A 524 1.49 -6.86 20.68
N LEU A 525 1.03 -6.14 21.72
CA LEU A 525 0.30 -6.73 22.84
C LEU A 525 -1.22 -6.56 22.76
N PHE A 526 -1.68 -5.46 22.15
CA PHE A 526 -3.10 -5.06 22.12
C PHE A 526 -3.69 -4.91 20.71
N GLY A 527 -2.86 -4.98 19.67
CA GLY A 527 -3.30 -4.85 18.28
C GLY A 527 -3.42 -3.41 17.78
N TRP A 528 -3.46 -3.26 16.46
CA TRP A 528 -3.46 -1.97 15.75
C TRP A 528 -4.64 -1.05 16.15
N GLY A 529 -5.79 -1.63 16.46
CA GLY A 529 -7.04 -0.90 16.73
C GLY A 529 -7.05 -0.12 18.04
N ARG A 530 -6.09 -0.38 18.94
CA ARG A 530 -6.01 0.24 20.26
C ARG A 530 -5.03 1.42 20.33
N HIS A 531 -4.29 1.69 19.26
CA HIS A 531 -3.28 2.75 19.24
C HIS A 531 -3.79 4.11 18.74
N THR A 532 -4.59 4.15 17.66
CA THR A 532 -5.02 5.42 17.05
C THR A 532 -6.48 5.42 16.60
N ASN A 533 -7.14 6.57 16.72
CA ASN A 533 -8.50 6.81 16.22
C ASN A 533 -8.58 6.92 14.68
N ARG A 534 -7.44 7.03 13.99
CA ARG A 534 -7.39 7.12 12.52
C ARG A 534 -7.78 5.80 11.84
N LEU A 535 -7.52 4.67 12.51
CA LEU A 535 -7.71 3.33 11.95
C LEU A 535 -9.12 2.76 12.19
N SER A 536 -9.77 3.15 13.30
CA SER A 536 -11.04 2.58 13.74
C SER A 536 -11.96 3.65 14.33
N SER A 537 -13.23 3.64 13.92
CA SER A 537 -14.28 4.49 14.50
C SER A 537 -14.68 4.09 15.92
N GLU A 538 -14.33 2.87 16.35
CA GLU A 538 -14.55 2.36 17.71
C GLU A 538 -13.28 2.41 18.56
N TYR A 539 -12.32 3.27 18.21
CA TYR A 539 -11.09 3.43 18.96
C TYR A 539 -11.36 3.66 20.46
N LYS A 540 -10.73 2.81 21.27
CA LYS A 540 -10.70 2.91 22.73
C LYS A 540 -9.22 2.98 23.15
N PRO A 541 -8.77 4.13 23.70
CA PRO A 541 -7.43 4.24 24.25
C PRO A 541 -7.13 3.11 25.24
N LEU A 542 -5.86 2.73 25.36
CA LEU A 542 -5.42 1.84 26.42
C LEU A 542 -5.49 2.56 27.77
N THR A 543 -6.11 1.90 28.75
CA THR A 543 -6.07 2.35 30.14
C THR A 543 -4.76 1.97 30.81
N TYR A 544 -4.32 2.74 31.81
CA TYR A 544 -3.12 2.39 32.56
C TYR A 544 -3.25 1.04 33.29
N SER A 545 -4.45 0.66 33.73
CA SER A 545 -4.66 -0.66 34.33
C SER A 545 -4.51 -1.80 33.34
N GLU A 546 -4.97 -1.64 32.09
CA GLU A 546 -4.73 -2.63 31.02
C GLU A 546 -3.22 -2.78 30.77
N ILE A 547 -2.49 -1.66 30.71
CA ILE A 547 -1.02 -1.65 30.55
C ILE A 547 -0.32 -2.35 31.72
N ASP A 548 -0.70 -2.03 32.96
CA ASP A 548 -0.09 -2.59 34.16
C ASP A 548 -0.37 -4.09 34.31
N GLU A 549 -1.59 -4.52 34.01
CA GLU A 549 -1.96 -5.95 34.02
C GLU A 549 -1.17 -6.72 32.95
N GLU A 550 -1.01 -6.14 31.78
CA GLU A 550 -0.27 -6.76 30.69
C GLU A 550 1.24 -6.85 30.99
N ALA A 551 1.81 -5.80 31.58
CA ALA A 551 3.18 -5.81 32.07
C ALA A 551 3.40 -6.84 33.19
N ARG A 552 2.43 -7.00 34.10
CA ARG A 552 2.45 -8.02 35.15
C ARG A 552 2.51 -9.43 34.58
N ARG A 553 1.75 -9.71 33.51
CA ARG A 553 1.78 -11.01 32.80
C ARG A 553 3.15 -11.28 32.18
N PHE A 554 3.78 -10.26 31.60
CA PHE A 554 5.17 -10.38 31.13
C PHE A 554 6.14 -10.67 32.29
N GLY A 555 5.94 -10.02 33.44
CA GLY A 555 6.68 -10.31 34.67
C GLY A 555 6.57 -11.77 35.14
N GLU A 556 5.35 -12.32 35.12
CA GLU A 556 5.10 -13.74 35.41
C GLU A 556 5.74 -14.66 34.36
N TYR A 557 5.67 -14.29 33.09
CA TYR A 557 6.33 -15.01 32.01
C TYR A 557 7.85 -15.08 32.22
N ARG A 558 8.48 -13.94 32.53
CA ARG A 558 9.93 -13.85 32.81
C ARG A 558 10.36 -14.72 33.99
N LYS A 559 9.57 -14.75 35.07
CA LYS A 559 9.85 -15.59 36.26
C LYS A 559 9.75 -17.09 35.98
N ASN A 560 8.87 -17.48 35.05
CA ASN A 560 8.60 -18.87 34.70
C ASN A 560 9.28 -19.28 33.37
N PHE A 561 10.23 -18.49 32.87
CA PHE A 561 10.94 -18.81 31.64
C PHE A 561 11.76 -20.10 31.82
N SER A 562 11.55 -21.08 30.95
CA SER A 562 12.14 -22.41 31.08
C SER A 562 12.86 -22.85 29.80
N SER A 563 13.49 -24.02 29.86
CA SER A 563 14.15 -24.62 28.70
C SER A 563 13.20 -24.81 27.52
N ALA A 564 11.90 -25.05 27.76
CA ALA A 564 10.92 -25.21 26.69
C ALA A 564 10.74 -23.92 25.88
N GLN A 565 10.61 -22.76 26.55
CA GLN A 565 10.55 -21.47 25.88
C GLN A 565 11.88 -21.10 25.23
N ALA A 566 13.01 -21.56 25.77
CA ALA A 566 14.32 -21.35 25.17
C ALA A 566 14.51 -22.17 23.88
N THR A 567 13.88 -23.33 23.75
CA THR A 567 14.03 -24.24 22.59
C THR A 567 13.08 -23.94 21.44
N GLU A 568 11.97 -23.23 21.68
CA GLU A 568 10.91 -23.04 20.70
C GLU A 568 10.48 -21.56 20.56
N PRO A 569 10.88 -20.87 19.47
CA PRO A 569 11.78 -21.32 18.41
C PRO A 569 13.26 -21.25 18.84
N ARG A 570 14.08 -22.20 18.36
CA ARG A 570 15.52 -22.25 18.66
C ARG A 570 16.26 -21.13 17.92
N ILE A 571 16.92 -20.25 18.67
CA ILE A 571 17.75 -19.18 18.11
C ILE A 571 19.02 -19.79 17.51
N SER A 572 19.34 -19.38 16.28
CA SER A 572 20.54 -19.79 15.54
C SER A 572 21.55 -18.67 15.41
N TYR A 573 21.06 -17.43 15.30
CA TYR A 573 21.88 -16.24 15.14
C TYR A 573 21.39 -15.10 16.03
N VAL A 574 22.32 -14.26 16.46
CA VAL A 574 22.04 -13.02 17.18
C VAL A 574 22.73 -11.87 16.48
N VAL A 575 21.98 -10.81 16.20
CA VAL A 575 22.49 -9.59 15.58
C VAL A 575 22.30 -8.41 16.53
N VAL A 576 23.37 -7.68 16.79
CA VAL A 576 23.38 -6.52 17.69
C VAL A 576 24.09 -5.33 17.06
N PRO A 577 23.72 -4.08 17.38
CA PRO A 577 24.51 -2.92 16.99
C PRO A 577 25.92 -3.00 17.60
N SER A 578 26.98 -2.89 16.80
CA SER A 578 28.37 -3.09 17.23
C SER A 578 28.88 -2.07 18.26
N LYS A 579 28.26 -0.88 18.31
CA LYS A 579 28.62 0.17 19.27
C LYS A 579 27.91 0.01 20.61
N GLU A 580 26.89 -0.83 20.68
CA GLU A 580 26.16 -1.13 21.89
C GLU A 580 26.73 -2.42 22.49
N GLN A 581 26.95 -2.43 23.80
CA GLN A 581 27.18 -3.68 24.53
C GLN A 581 25.88 -4.02 25.25
N PRO A 582 24.95 -4.72 24.58
CA PRO A 582 23.72 -5.10 25.23
C PRO A 582 24.01 -6.11 26.35
N ASP A 583 23.10 -6.17 27.31
CA ASP A 583 23.14 -7.20 28.34
C ASP A 583 22.78 -8.55 27.72
N PHE A 584 23.75 -9.48 27.73
CA PHE A 584 23.56 -10.84 27.22
C PHE A 584 23.19 -11.83 28.32
N THR A 585 22.96 -11.41 29.57
CA THR A 585 22.77 -12.31 30.73
C THR A 585 21.72 -13.40 30.46
N ASN A 586 20.53 -13.02 29.97
CA ASN A 586 19.46 -13.99 29.69
C ASN A 586 19.74 -14.84 28.43
N LEU A 587 20.42 -14.28 27.43
CA LEU A 587 20.84 -15.04 26.24
C LEU A 587 21.89 -16.09 26.62
N ASP A 588 22.97 -15.65 27.27
CA ASP A 588 24.13 -16.46 27.66
C ASP A 588 23.77 -17.48 28.76
N PHE A 589 22.65 -17.31 29.46
CA PHE A 589 22.10 -18.35 30.34
C PHE A 589 21.72 -19.61 29.54
N TRP A 590 21.03 -19.45 28.40
CA TRP A 590 20.51 -20.56 27.59
C TRP A 590 21.40 -20.95 26.41
N TYR A 591 22.16 -20.01 25.89
CA TYR A 591 22.93 -20.15 24.66
C TYR A 591 24.41 -19.91 24.88
N GLN A 592 25.26 -20.59 24.11
CA GLN A 592 26.67 -20.28 23.97
C GLN A 592 26.86 -19.50 22.67
N ARG A 593 27.45 -18.31 22.77
CA ARG A 593 27.84 -17.49 21.61
C ARG A 593 29.14 -18.00 20.99
N GLY A 594 29.17 -18.02 19.67
CA GLY A 594 30.39 -18.20 18.87
C GLY A 594 31.23 -16.92 18.82
N ALA A 595 32.20 -16.89 17.91
CA ALA A 595 33.02 -15.71 17.67
C ALA A 595 32.15 -14.53 17.17
N ALA A 596 32.52 -13.32 17.58
CA ALA A 596 31.90 -12.09 17.08
C ALA A 596 32.37 -11.82 15.64
N GLU A 597 31.44 -11.69 14.71
CA GLU A 597 31.72 -11.30 13.32
C GLU A 597 31.12 -9.90 13.07
N ILE A 598 31.94 -8.94 12.64
CA ILE A 598 31.53 -7.53 12.48
C ILE A 598 31.25 -7.23 11.01
N TYR A 599 30.04 -6.72 10.73
CA TYR A 599 29.56 -6.34 9.41
C TYR A 599 28.96 -4.94 9.45
N GLY A 600 29.77 -3.94 9.09
CA GLY A 600 29.34 -2.54 9.15
C GLY A 600 29.09 -2.09 10.59
N LYS A 601 27.85 -1.66 10.88
CA LYS A 601 27.44 -1.23 12.23
C LYS A 601 26.89 -2.35 13.10
N TYR A 602 26.89 -3.59 12.63
CA TYR A 602 26.30 -4.72 13.33
C TYR A 602 27.29 -5.85 13.57
N THR A 603 27.14 -6.51 14.71
CA THR A 603 27.88 -7.71 15.07
C THR A 603 26.94 -8.89 15.02
N LEU A 604 27.35 -9.93 14.30
CA LEU A 604 26.67 -11.21 14.21
C LEU A 604 27.35 -12.21 15.15
N TYR A 605 26.54 -12.99 15.87
CA TYR A 605 26.96 -14.16 16.62
C TYR A 605 26.17 -15.37 16.13
N LYS A 606 26.86 -16.46 15.78
CA LYS A 606 26.25 -17.78 15.74
C LYS A 606 26.05 -18.28 17.17
N VAL A 607 24.90 -18.83 17.50
CA VAL A 607 24.60 -19.30 18.85
C VAL A 607 24.18 -20.76 18.87
N THR A 608 24.55 -21.47 19.93
CA THR A 608 24.17 -22.86 20.15
C THR A 608 23.49 -23.00 21.51
N LEU A 609 22.33 -23.66 21.55
CA LEU A 609 21.64 -23.94 22.81
C LEU A 609 22.55 -24.82 23.69
N LYS A 610 22.73 -24.42 24.95
CA LYS A 610 23.46 -25.21 25.94
C LYS A 610 22.67 -26.50 26.21
N THR A 611 23.34 -27.65 26.14
CA THR A 611 22.75 -28.91 26.61
C THR A 611 22.59 -28.84 28.13
N ALA A 612 21.43 -29.21 28.65
CA ALA A 612 21.19 -29.28 30.09
C ALA A 612 22.24 -30.19 30.76
N GLY A 613 23.27 -29.60 31.38
CA GLY A 613 24.37 -30.34 32.01
C GLY A 613 25.80 -29.80 31.83
N SER A 614 26.02 -28.56 31.36
CA SER A 614 27.34 -27.91 31.36
C SER A 614 27.36 -26.63 32.18
#